data_AF-A0A931T0V2-F1
#
_entry.id   AF-A0A931T0V2-F1
#
_cell.length_a   1.000
_cell.length_b   1.000
_cell.length_c   1.000
_cell.angle_alpha   90.00
_cell.angle_beta   90.00
_cell.angle_gamma   90.00
#
_symmetry.space_group_name_H-M   'P 1'
#
loop_
_entity.id
_entity.type
_entity.pdbx_description
1 polymer ?
#
loop_
_entity_poly.entity_id
_entity_poly.type
_entity_poly.pdbx_seq_one_letter_code
_entity_poly.pdbx_strand_id
1 'polypeptide(L)'
;MNPPPAPANRFNWVAIVVLPVGSAALTVCWVTLWERWGMRLAVSDTASAPMLSPPAMMAFILGGAIVTRVALLRRRAPDEARRIVAGLGLAAVALGLWLTYGSSPDAYARSLFNWGRYYPPALLTIVVVTFLWWRGITIGRNDAPHDDLSQTFYNGLVAFTFLFVLNSFHRL
;
A
#
# COMPACT_ATOMS: atom_id res chain seq x y z
N MET A 1 -41.75 -2.65 -30.86
CA MET A 1 -40.40 -2.20 -31.22
C MET A 1 -39.44 -2.77 -30.20
N ASN A 2 -38.55 -3.68 -30.60
CA ASN A 2 -37.50 -4.16 -29.71
C ASN A 2 -36.43 -3.07 -29.59
N PRO A 3 -35.94 -2.75 -28.37
CA PRO A 3 -34.84 -1.82 -28.23
C PRO A 3 -33.61 -2.38 -28.98
N PRO A 4 -32.81 -1.51 -29.62
CA PRO A 4 -31.61 -1.94 -30.29
C PRO A 4 -30.68 -2.65 -29.29
N PRO A 5 -29.98 -3.71 -29.70
CA PRO A 5 -29.03 -4.41 -28.85
C PRO A 5 -28.00 -3.41 -28.33
N ALA A 6 -27.77 -3.42 -27.01
CA ALA A 6 -26.77 -2.56 -26.39
C ALA A 6 -25.42 -2.77 -27.07
N PRO A 7 -24.67 -1.70 -27.38
CA PRO A 7 -23.40 -1.81 -28.09
C PRO A 7 -22.46 -2.75 -27.32
N ALA A 8 -21.87 -3.70 -28.03
CA ALA A 8 -20.93 -4.68 -27.48
C ALA A 8 -19.88 -3.98 -26.62
N ASN A 9 -19.80 -4.39 -25.35
CA ASN A 9 -18.99 -3.81 -24.29
C ASN A 9 -17.51 -3.73 -24.76
N ARG A 10 -17.07 -2.55 -25.20
CA ARG A 10 -15.68 -2.33 -25.60
C ARG A 10 -14.82 -2.56 -24.36
N PHE A 11 -13.92 -3.54 -24.43
CA PHE A 11 -12.98 -3.86 -23.35
C PHE A 11 -12.31 -2.57 -22.84
N ASN A 12 -12.74 -2.11 -21.66
CA ASN A 12 -12.30 -0.84 -21.09
C ASN A 12 -10.96 -1.06 -20.37
N TRP A 13 -9.89 -1.21 -21.16
CA TRP A 13 -8.53 -1.41 -20.67
C TRP A 13 -8.07 -0.28 -19.74
N VAL A 14 -8.61 0.93 -19.92
CA VAL A 14 -8.34 2.09 -19.05
C VAL A 14 -8.82 1.80 -17.63
N ALA A 15 -10.04 1.28 -17.46
CA ALA A 15 -10.54 0.91 -16.15
C ALA A 15 -9.76 -0.27 -15.53
N ILE A 16 -9.31 -1.22 -16.35
CA ILE A 16 -8.65 -2.43 -15.85
C ILE A 16 -7.22 -2.17 -15.41
N VAL A 17 -6.48 -1.31 -16.12
CA VAL A 17 -5.05 -1.10 -15.95
C VAL A 17 -4.72 0.32 -15.48
N VAL A 18 -5.19 1.35 -16.18
CA VAL A 18 -4.80 2.73 -15.91
C VAL A 18 -5.32 3.22 -14.57
N LEU A 19 -6.58 2.93 -14.24
CA LEU A 19 -7.16 3.40 -12.97
C LEU A 19 -6.48 2.78 -11.74
N PRO A 20 -6.25 1.46 -11.65
CA PRO A 20 -5.48 0.86 -10.55
C PRO A 20 -4.06 1.42 -10.44
N VAL A 21 -3.39 1.62 -11.57
CA VAL A 21 -2.03 2.20 -11.61
C VAL A 21 -2.04 3.63 -11.11
N GLY A 22 -3.01 4.45 -11.51
CA GLY A 22 -3.18 5.82 -11.03
C GLY A 22 -3.47 5.90 -9.53
N SER A 23 -4.40 5.06 -9.04
CA SER A 23 -4.73 4.96 -7.61
C SER A 23 -3.51 4.50 -6.78
N ALA A 24 -2.74 3.53 -7.29
CA ALA A 24 -1.51 3.08 -6.66
C ALA A 24 -0.46 4.20 -6.62
N ALA A 25 -0.22 4.91 -7.73
CA ALA A 25 0.74 6.01 -7.80
C ALA A 25 0.38 7.14 -6.82
N LEU A 26 -0.90 7.56 -6.79
CA LEU A 26 -1.37 8.56 -5.84
C LEU A 26 -1.17 8.09 -4.40
N THR A 27 -1.50 6.83 -4.10
CA THR A 27 -1.30 6.23 -2.77
C THR A 27 0.17 6.25 -2.36
N VAL A 28 1.07 5.84 -3.26
CA VAL A 28 2.51 5.84 -3.01
C VAL A 28 3.03 7.24 -2.74
N CYS A 29 2.58 8.25 -3.50
CA CYS A 29 3.03 9.63 -3.31
C CYS A 29 2.79 10.14 -1.88
N TRP A 30 1.58 9.99 -1.34
CA TRP A 30 1.31 10.47 0.02
C TRP A 30 1.84 9.52 1.10
N VAL A 31 1.82 8.19 0.90
CA VAL A 31 2.39 7.23 1.85
C VAL A 31 3.89 7.43 2.03
N THR A 32 4.64 7.72 0.95
CA THR A 32 6.08 7.99 1.03
C THR A 32 6.40 9.14 1.97
N LEU A 33 5.56 10.18 2.00
CA LEU A 33 5.75 11.33 2.89
C LEU A 33 5.47 10.98 4.35
N TRP A 34 4.44 10.18 4.59
CA TRP A 34 4.14 9.64 5.91
C TRP A 34 5.24 8.72 6.42
N GLU A 35 5.79 7.86 5.56
CA GLU A 35 6.94 7.01 5.90
C GLU A 35 8.16 7.88 6.26
N ARG A 36 8.48 8.91 5.47
CA ARG A 36 9.59 9.84 5.76
C ARG A 36 9.37 10.60 7.06
N TRP A 37 8.14 11.03 7.33
CA TRP A 37 7.82 11.71 8.57
C TRP A 37 7.90 10.78 9.77
N GLY A 38 7.36 9.56 9.68
CA GLY A 38 7.44 8.58 10.76
C GLY A 38 8.86 8.09 11.02
N MET A 39 9.69 7.95 9.98
CA MET A 39 11.11 7.61 10.13
C MET A 39 11.91 8.70 10.84
N ARG A 40 11.58 9.98 10.63
CA ARG A 40 12.16 11.10 11.42
C ARG A 40 11.87 10.97 12.92
N LEU A 41 10.74 10.35 13.28
CA LEU A 41 10.40 10.09 14.68
C LEU A 41 11.04 8.82 15.23
N ALA A 42 11.38 7.86 14.36
CA ALA A 42 11.92 6.56 14.76
C ALA A 42 13.45 6.53 14.81
N VAL A 43 14.12 7.30 13.95
CA VAL A 43 15.59 7.26 13.78
C VAL A 43 16.16 8.67 13.80
N SER A 44 17.22 8.87 14.58
CA SER A 44 17.94 10.14 14.70
C SER A 44 18.75 10.48 13.44
N ASP A 45 19.26 9.48 12.71
CA ASP A 45 19.85 9.66 11.38
C ASP A 45 18.87 9.22 10.28
N THR A 46 18.27 10.19 9.61
CA THR A 46 17.30 9.94 8.54
C THR A 46 17.94 9.60 7.21
N ALA A 47 19.24 9.86 7.02
CA ALA A 47 19.91 9.63 5.73
C ALA A 47 20.14 8.15 5.45
N SER A 48 20.27 7.35 6.51
CA SER A 48 20.46 5.90 6.47
C SER A 48 19.19 5.13 6.89
N ALA A 49 18.07 5.84 7.06
CA ALA A 49 16.83 5.23 7.54
C ALA A 49 16.33 4.17 6.53
N PRO A 50 16.00 2.96 7.00
CA PRO A 50 15.59 1.88 6.12
C PRO A 50 14.13 2.12 5.67
N MET A 51 13.94 2.48 4.39
CA MET A 51 12.65 2.86 3.81
C MET A 51 12.28 1.97 2.62
N LEU A 52 10.98 1.78 2.40
CA LEU A 52 10.50 1.16 1.17
C LEU A 52 10.66 2.12 0.00
N SER A 53 11.21 1.62 -1.11
CA SER A 53 11.28 2.42 -2.33
C SER A 53 9.87 2.61 -2.92
N PRO A 54 9.56 3.77 -3.53
CA PRO A 54 8.27 3.99 -4.18
C PRO A 54 7.86 2.91 -5.20
N PRO A 55 8.78 2.37 -6.03
CA PRO A 55 8.47 1.25 -6.92
C PRO A 55 8.07 -0.03 -6.17
N ALA A 56 8.73 -0.33 -5.04
CA ALA A 56 8.37 -1.48 -4.22
C ALA A 56 6.97 -1.30 -3.61
N MET A 57 6.66 -0.10 -3.10
CA MET A 57 5.32 0.20 -2.59
C MET A 57 4.23 0.00 -3.65
N MET A 58 4.48 0.49 -4.86
CA MET A 58 3.58 0.33 -6.00
C MET A 58 3.40 -1.16 -6.36
N ALA A 59 4.47 -1.94 -6.33
CA ALA A 59 4.42 -3.38 -6.55
C ALA A 59 3.59 -4.11 -5.49
N PHE A 60 3.63 -3.69 -4.22
CA PHE A 60 2.77 -4.26 -3.17
C PHE A 60 1.28 -3.99 -3.41
N ILE A 61 0.92 -2.75 -3.78
CA ILE A 61 -0.47 -2.39 -4.10
C ILE A 61 -0.97 -3.18 -5.31
N LEU A 62 -0.23 -3.14 -6.42
CA LEU A 62 -0.64 -3.80 -7.66
C LEU A 62 -0.63 -5.33 -7.52
N GLY A 63 0.36 -5.88 -6.81
CA GLY A 63 0.42 -7.30 -6.46
C GLY A 63 -0.80 -7.74 -5.65
N GLY A 64 -1.16 -6.99 -4.61
CA GLY A 64 -2.38 -7.24 -3.83
C GLY A 64 -3.65 -7.19 -4.68
N ALA A 65 -3.74 -6.23 -5.61
CA ALA A 65 -4.87 -6.11 -6.52
C ALA A 65 -4.99 -7.29 -7.49
N ILE A 66 -3.88 -7.69 -8.12
CA ILE A 66 -3.82 -8.83 -9.05
C ILE A 66 -4.16 -10.13 -8.32
N VAL A 67 -3.52 -10.37 -7.16
CA VAL A 67 -3.77 -11.58 -6.36
C VAL A 67 -5.23 -11.67 -5.95
N THR A 68 -5.82 -10.56 -5.52
CA THR A 68 -7.23 -10.51 -5.11
C THR A 68 -8.16 -10.80 -6.30
N ARG A 69 -7.94 -10.16 -7.45
CA ARG A 69 -8.72 -10.42 -8.68
C ARG A 69 -8.63 -11.89 -9.10
N VAL A 70 -7.42 -12.44 -9.17
CA VAL A 70 -7.21 -13.84 -9.57
C VAL A 70 -7.83 -14.81 -8.57
N ALA A 71 -7.72 -14.53 -7.26
CA ALA A 71 -8.32 -15.36 -6.23
C ALA A 71 -9.85 -15.38 -6.33
N LEU A 72 -10.47 -14.22 -6.57
CA LEU A 72 -11.93 -14.10 -6.74
C LEU A 72 -12.42 -14.73 -8.04
N LEU A 73 -11.66 -14.62 -9.14
CA LEU A 73 -12.03 -15.23 -10.43
C LEU A 73 -11.94 -16.76 -10.41
N ARG A 74 -10.98 -17.33 -9.70
CA ARG A 74 -10.70 -18.78 -9.73
C ARG A 74 -11.51 -19.60 -8.73
N ARG A 75 -12.08 -18.99 -7.69
CA ARG A 75 -12.66 -19.71 -6.55
C ARG A 75 -14.14 -19.40 -6.40
N ARG A 76 -14.97 -20.44 -6.34
CA ARG A 76 -16.41 -20.31 -6.03
C ARG A 76 -16.67 -20.05 -4.54
N ALA A 77 -15.73 -20.41 -3.66
CA ALA A 77 -15.85 -20.24 -2.22
C ALA A 77 -15.06 -18.99 -1.74
N PRO A 78 -15.74 -18.00 -1.13
CA PRO A 78 -15.10 -16.75 -0.70
C PRO A 78 -14.05 -16.95 0.42
N ASP A 79 -14.21 -17.97 1.26
CA ASP A 79 -13.30 -18.24 2.37
C ASP A 79 -11.91 -18.70 1.91
N GLU A 80 -11.83 -19.48 0.83
CA GLU A 80 -10.56 -19.92 0.26
C GLU A 80 -9.79 -18.75 -0.36
N ALA A 81 -10.49 -17.87 -1.09
CA ALA A 81 -9.88 -16.66 -1.64
C ALA A 81 -9.32 -15.78 -0.52
N ARG A 82 -10.06 -15.62 0.59
CA ARG A 82 -9.61 -14.85 1.76
C ARG A 82 -8.34 -15.43 2.39
N ARG A 83 -8.24 -16.76 2.54
CA ARG A 83 -7.03 -17.42 3.07
C ARG A 83 -5.82 -17.21 2.17
N ILE A 84 -5.98 -17.33 0.86
CA ILE A 84 -4.90 -17.11 -0.12
C ILE A 84 -4.41 -15.66 -0.06
N VAL A 85 -5.33 -14.70 -0.11
CA VAL A 85 -5.00 -13.26 -0.07
C VAL A 85 -4.34 -12.88 1.24
N ALA A 86 -4.80 -13.43 2.37
CA ALA A 86 -4.18 -13.21 3.68
C ALA A 86 -2.79 -13.85 3.78
N GLY A 87 -2.63 -15.10 3.31
CA GLY A 87 -1.35 -15.80 3.32
C GLY A 87 -0.30 -15.10 2.45
N LEU A 88 -0.69 -14.64 1.26
CA LEU A 88 0.19 -13.83 0.40
C LEU A 88 0.45 -12.43 0.98
N GLY A 89 -0.48 -11.87 1.75
CA GLY A 89 -0.25 -10.65 2.51
C GLY A 89 0.81 -10.79 3.58
N LEU A 90 0.82 -11.90 4.33
CA LEU A 90 1.89 -12.20 5.28
C LEU A 90 3.25 -12.38 4.56
N ALA A 91 3.25 -13.07 3.42
CA ALA A 91 4.44 -13.19 2.58
C ALA A 91 4.92 -11.83 2.06
N ALA A 92 4.01 -10.93 1.70
CA ALA A 92 4.32 -9.58 1.28
C ALA A 92 4.97 -8.76 2.42
N VAL A 93 4.49 -8.88 3.66
CA VAL A 93 5.12 -8.26 4.83
C VAL A 93 6.54 -8.78 5.03
N ALA A 94 6.74 -10.11 4.97
CA ALA A 94 8.07 -10.71 5.08
C ALA A 94 9.00 -10.23 3.96
N LEU A 95 8.50 -10.14 2.73
CA LEU A 95 9.25 -9.61 1.58
C LEU A 95 9.59 -8.13 1.77
N GLY A 96 8.66 -7.32 2.28
CA GLY A 96 8.91 -5.91 2.57
C GLY A 96 10.02 -5.73 3.60
N LEU A 97 9.99 -6.49 4.68
CA LEU A 97 11.07 -6.52 5.67
C LEU A 97 12.39 -6.98 5.05
N TRP A 98 12.38 -7.99 4.19
CA TRP A 98 13.57 -8.44 3.48
C TRP A 98 14.13 -7.39 2.53
N LEU A 99 13.29 -6.70 1.76
CA LEU A 99 13.74 -5.63 0.87
C LEU A 99 14.33 -4.44 1.63
N THR A 100 13.82 -4.18 2.83
CA THR A 100 14.24 -3.05 3.66
C THR A 100 15.44 -3.36 4.55
N TYR A 101 15.60 -4.59 5.04
CA TYR A 101 16.64 -4.97 6.00
C TYR A 101 17.49 -6.19 5.60
N GLY A 102 17.23 -6.83 4.46
CA GLY A 102 17.83 -8.12 4.09
C GLY A 102 19.35 -8.10 3.93
N SER A 103 19.92 -6.93 3.60
CA SER A 103 21.38 -6.75 3.56
C SER A 103 22.03 -6.63 4.94
N SER A 104 21.25 -6.52 6.03
CA SER A 104 21.77 -6.32 7.39
C SER A 104 20.84 -6.96 8.45
N PRO A 105 20.88 -8.31 8.59
CA PRO A 105 20.03 -9.05 9.53
C PRO A 105 20.20 -8.60 11.00
N ASP A 106 21.41 -8.23 11.37
CA ASP A 106 21.77 -7.68 12.68
C ASP A 106 21.25 -6.25 12.89
N ALA A 107 21.01 -5.47 11.83
CA ALA A 107 20.27 -4.21 11.93
C ALA A 107 18.77 -4.46 12.20
N TYR A 108 18.18 -5.47 11.55
CA TYR A 108 16.81 -5.89 11.81
C TYR A 108 16.62 -6.36 13.25
N ALA A 109 17.47 -7.27 13.74
CA ALA A 109 17.40 -7.75 15.12
C ALA A 109 17.53 -6.60 16.13
N ARG A 110 18.50 -5.70 15.95
CA ARG A 110 18.64 -4.52 16.80
C ARG A 110 17.40 -3.62 16.77
N SER A 111 16.80 -3.43 15.59
CA SER A 111 15.59 -2.62 15.45
C SER A 111 14.40 -3.19 16.22
N LEU A 112 14.27 -4.52 16.30
CA LEU A 112 13.19 -5.20 17.02
C LEU A 112 13.35 -5.18 18.54
N PHE A 113 14.58 -5.05 19.06
CA PHE A 113 14.82 -5.10 20.51
C PHE A 113 15.09 -3.73 21.13
N ASN A 114 15.33 -2.70 20.33
CA ASN A 114 15.60 -1.35 20.82
C ASN A 114 14.32 -0.55 21.04
N TRP A 115 13.48 -0.99 21.98
CA TRP A 115 12.20 -0.36 22.35
C TRP A 115 12.33 0.91 23.21
N GLY A 116 13.52 1.52 23.27
CA GLY A 116 13.87 2.59 24.22
C GLY A 116 12.98 3.83 24.12
N ARG A 117 13.50 4.95 23.58
CA ARG A 117 12.74 6.21 23.51
C ARG A 117 11.96 6.39 22.20
N TYR A 118 12.18 5.49 21.23
CA TYR A 118 11.71 5.62 19.85
C TYR A 118 10.96 4.36 19.40
N TYR A 119 10.04 4.52 18.46
CA TYR A 119 9.31 3.41 17.86
C TYR A 119 10.24 2.60 16.94
N PRO A 120 10.17 1.25 16.95
CA PRO A 120 10.97 0.40 16.07
C PRO A 120 10.74 0.72 14.58
N PRO A 121 11.78 1.01 13.78
CA PRO A 121 11.64 1.22 12.34
C PRO A 121 10.99 0.02 11.62
N ALA A 122 11.26 -1.21 12.07
CA ALA A 122 10.65 -2.42 11.52
C ALA A 122 9.13 -2.45 11.70
N LEU A 123 8.62 -1.91 12.82
CA LEU A 123 7.17 -1.82 13.05
C LEU A 123 6.52 -0.88 12.02
N LEU A 124 7.19 0.24 11.71
CA LEU A 124 6.71 1.16 10.70
C LEU A 124 6.67 0.49 9.32
N THR A 125 7.71 -0.26 8.94
CA THR A 125 7.73 -1.05 7.70
C THR A 125 6.58 -2.05 7.65
N ILE A 126 6.31 -2.79 8.74
CA ILE A 126 5.18 -3.74 8.82
C ILE A 126 3.86 -3.03 8.60
N VAL A 127 3.63 -1.89 9.27
CA VAL A 127 2.40 -1.10 9.15
C VAL A 127 2.23 -0.60 7.71
N VAL A 128 3.29 -0.05 7.11
CA VAL A 128 3.26 0.46 5.73
C VAL A 128 2.95 -0.67 4.74
N VAL A 129 3.65 -1.81 4.80
CA VAL A 129 3.42 -2.91 3.86
C VAL A 129 2.04 -3.52 4.05
N THR A 130 1.58 -3.68 5.29
CA THR A 130 0.23 -4.18 5.59
C THR A 130 -0.83 -3.24 5.01
N PHE A 131 -0.64 -1.93 5.18
CA PHE A 131 -1.52 -0.92 4.61
C PHE A 131 -1.53 -0.97 3.08
N LEU A 132 -0.36 -1.02 2.43
CA LEU A 132 -0.24 -1.09 0.97
C LEU A 132 -0.89 -2.35 0.40
N TRP A 133 -0.70 -3.50 1.05
CA TRP A 133 -1.35 -4.75 0.67
C TRP A 133 -2.87 -4.64 0.81
N TRP A 134 -3.36 -4.12 1.92
CA TRP A 134 -4.79 -3.87 2.13
C TRP A 134 -5.39 -2.93 1.07
N ARG A 135 -4.67 -1.87 0.68
CA ARG A 135 -5.09 -1.00 -0.43
C ARG A 135 -5.15 -1.76 -1.75
N GLY A 136 -4.18 -2.63 -2.02
CA GLY A 136 -4.21 -3.55 -3.14
C GLY A 136 -5.47 -4.44 -3.14
N ILE A 137 -5.83 -5.03 -1.99
CA ILE A 137 -7.06 -5.82 -1.86
C ILE A 137 -8.30 -5.00 -2.22
N THR A 138 -8.41 -3.77 -1.71
CA THR A 138 -9.55 -2.88 -1.98
C THR A 138 -9.67 -2.57 -3.48
N ILE A 139 -8.56 -2.23 -4.15
CA ILE A 139 -8.52 -1.99 -5.60
C ILE A 139 -8.88 -3.28 -6.38
N GLY A 140 -8.41 -4.43 -5.92
CA GLY A 140 -8.66 -5.72 -6.56
C GLY A 140 -10.12 -6.20 -6.44
N ARG A 141 -10.86 -5.74 -5.42
CA ARG A 141 -12.27 -6.09 -5.20
C ARG A 141 -13.27 -5.20 -5.94
N ASN A 142 -12.88 -3.98 -6.30
CA ASN A 142 -13.79 -3.00 -6.88
C ASN A 142 -13.84 -3.13 -8.41
N ASP A 143 -15.02 -3.44 -8.95
CA ASP A 143 -15.27 -3.53 -10.39
C ASP A 143 -15.42 -2.14 -11.05
N ALA A 144 -15.68 -1.10 -10.26
CA ALA A 144 -15.86 0.29 -10.70
C ALA A 144 -14.75 1.19 -10.11
N PRO A 145 -13.61 1.38 -10.80
CA PRO A 145 -12.43 2.00 -10.21
C PRO A 145 -12.46 3.55 -10.20
N HIS A 146 -13.49 4.17 -10.77
CA HIS A 146 -13.56 5.64 -10.86
C HIS A 146 -13.77 6.32 -9.51
N ASP A 147 -14.68 5.79 -8.68
CA ASP A 147 -14.95 6.37 -7.36
C ASP A 147 -13.75 6.20 -6.41
N ASP A 148 -13.01 5.10 -6.55
CA ASP A 148 -11.81 4.81 -5.76
C ASP A 148 -10.68 5.81 -6.04
N LEU A 149 -10.54 6.31 -7.27
CA LEU A 149 -9.51 7.29 -7.61
C LEU A 149 -9.78 8.64 -6.94
N SER A 150 -11.02 9.11 -7.01
CA SER A 150 -11.47 10.33 -6.32
C SER A 150 -11.29 10.21 -4.82
N GLN A 151 -11.73 9.08 -4.22
CA GLN A 151 -11.56 8.83 -2.79
C GLN A 151 -10.08 8.78 -2.39
N THR A 152 -9.23 8.15 -3.20
CA THR A 152 -7.78 8.09 -2.96
C THR A 152 -7.13 9.46 -3.02
N PHE A 153 -7.57 10.31 -3.95
CA PHE A 153 -7.12 11.70 -4.01
C PHE A 153 -7.53 12.49 -2.76
N TYR A 154 -8.80 12.40 -2.33
CA TYR A 154 -9.27 13.08 -1.10
C TYR A 154 -8.57 12.57 0.15
N ASN A 155 -8.39 11.25 0.28
CA ASN A 155 -7.62 10.66 1.37
C ASN A 155 -6.18 11.19 1.39
N GLY A 156 -5.57 11.32 0.20
CA GLY A 156 -4.27 11.96 0.05
C GLY A 156 -4.28 13.38 0.59
N LEU A 157 -5.21 14.24 0.14
CA LEU A 157 -5.33 15.62 0.62
C LEU A 157 -5.48 15.71 2.14
N VAL A 158 -6.38 14.92 2.73
CA VAL A 158 -6.56 14.88 4.19
C VAL A 158 -5.28 14.46 4.90
N ALA A 159 -4.62 13.42 4.40
CA ALA A 159 -3.36 12.93 4.93
C ALA A 159 -2.24 13.99 4.82
N PHE A 160 -2.19 14.74 3.72
CA PHE A 160 -1.26 15.86 3.54
C PHE A 160 -1.53 17.00 4.53
N THR A 161 -2.79 17.43 4.65
CA THR A 161 -3.19 18.48 5.60
C THR A 161 -2.82 18.09 7.02
N PHE A 162 -3.11 16.85 7.42
CA PHE A 162 -2.79 16.38 8.76
C PHE A 162 -1.27 16.34 9.02
N LEU A 163 -0.48 15.86 8.06
CA LEU A 163 0.98 15.88 8.15
C LEU A 163 1.53 17.30 8.24
N PHE A 164 0.95 18.26 7.49
CA PHE A 164 1.32 19.67 7.55
C PHE A 164 1.04 20.28 8.92
N VAL A 165 -0.13 20.00 9.51
CA VAL A 165 -0.49 20.47 10.85
C VAL A 165 0.46 19.90 11.90
N LEU A 166 0.69 18.59 11.90
CA LEU A 166 1.62 17.93 12.84
C LEU A 166 3.06 18.47 12.72
N ASN A 167 3.53 18.66 11.48
CA ASN A 167 4.88 19.19 11.25
C ASN A 167 5.01 20.66 11.67
N SER A 168 3.92 21.44 11.62
CA SER A 168 3.90 22.82 12.11
C SER A 168 4.05 22.90 13.63
N PHE A 169 3.38 22.00 14.37
CA PHE A 169 3.49 21.96 15.83
C PHE A 169 4.87 21.47 16.32
N HIS A 170 5.56 20.64 15.55
CA HIS A 170 6.88 20.12 15.92
C HIS A 170 8.02 21.15 15.72
N ARG A 171 7.76 22.27 15.04
CA ARG A 171 8.73 23.35 14.81
C ARG A 171 8.59 24.53 15.79
N LEU A 172 7.60 24.49 16.68
CA LEU A 172 7.42 25.41 17.80
C LEU A 172 8.05 24.81 19.07
#